data_AF-A0A5P8E962-F1
#
_entry.id   AF-A0A5P8E962-F1
#
_cell.length_a   1.000
_cell.length_b   1.000
_cell.length_c   1.000
_cell.angle_alpha   90.00
_cell.angle_beta   90.00
_cell.angle_gamma   90.00
#
_symmetry.space_group_name_H-M   'P 1'
#
loop_
_entity.id
_entity.type
_entity.pdbx_description
1 polymer ?
#
loop_
_entity_poly.entity_id
_entity_poly.type
_entity_poly.pdbx_seq_one_letter_code
_entity_poly.pdbx_strand_id
1 'polypeptide(L)' 'MKDFFGAIIGILIWLYAIASQIMALVFFIEYCKSDSFAEILFIDTWLSEIKGLLWIFFIW' A
#
# COMPACT_ATOMS: atom_id res chain seq x y z
N MET A 1 -8.00 -14.04 -28.00
CA MET A 1 -7.30 -14.62 -26.81
C MET A 1 -6.41 -13.60 -26.11
N LYS A 2 -5.57 -12.82 -26.83
CA LYS A 2 -4.76 -11.74 -26.24
C LYS A 2 -5.59 -10.75 -25.39
N ASP A 3 -6.78 -10.40 -25.84
CA ASP A 3 -7.63 -9.39 -25.19
C ASP A 3 -8.24 -9.90 -23.87
N PHE A 4 -8.49 -11.20 -23.77
CA PHE A 4 -9.02 -11.83 -22.54
C PHE A 4 -7.96 -11.87 -21.44
N PHE A 5 -6.74 -12.32 -21.75
CA PHE A 5 -5.63 -12.33 -20.79
C PHE A 5 -5.23 -10.90 -20.37
N GLY A 6 -5.26 -9.95 -21.31
CA GLY A 6 -5.03 -8.54 -21.01
C GLY A 6 -6.06 -7.97 -20.02
N ALA A 7 -7.34 -8.29 -20.21
CA ALA A 7 -8.41 -7.85 -19.32
C ALA A 7 -8.25 -8.43 -17.89
N ILE A 8 -7.92 -9.72 -17.77
CA ILE A 8 -7.70 -10.36 -16.46
C ILE A 8 -6.52 -9.73 -15.73
N ILE A 9 -5.38 -9.55 -16.41
CA ILE A 9 -4.20 -8.92 -15.80
C ILE A 9 -4.52 -7.49 -15.36
N GLY A 10 -5.27 -6.73 -16.18
CA GLY A 10 -5.73 -5.38 -15.82
C GLY A 10 -6.56 -5.36 -14.54
N ILE A 11 -7.51 -6.28 -14.40
CA ILE A 11 -8.34 -6.40 -13.18
C ILE A 11 -7.48 -6.76 -11.96
N LEU A 12 -6.54 -7.70 -12.11
CA LEU A 12 -5.66 -8.10 -11.01
C LEU A 12 -4.77 -6.95 -10.54
N ILE A 13 -4.19 -6.18 -11.47
CA ILE A 13 -3.40 -4.98 -11.14
C ILE A 13 -4.26 -3.94 -10.44
N TRP A 14 -5.50 -3.73 -10.90
CA TRP A 14 -6.42 -2.77 -10.29
C TRP A 14 -6.80 -3.17 -8.86
N LEU A 15 -7.14 -4.44 -8.64
CA LEU A 15 -7.40 -4.98 -7.29
C LEU A 15 -6.17 -4.86 -6.39
N TYR A 16 -4.98 -5.16 -6.92
CA TYR A 16 -3.73 -5.00 -6.19
C TYR A 16 -3.47 -3.54 -5.79
N ALA A 17 -3.71 -2.59 -6.70
CA ALA A 17 -3.53 -1.17 -6.43
C ALA A 17 -4.46 -0.68 -5.32
N ILE A 18 -5.74 -1.09 -5.33
CA ILE A 18 -6.69 -0.75 -4.28
C ILE A 18 -6.28 -1.36 -2.94
N ALA A 19 -5.94 -2.65 -2.92
CA ALA A 19 -5.48 -3.32 -1.72
C ALA A 19 -4.22 -2.62 -1.15
N SER A 20 -3.29 -2.22 -2.02
CA SER A 20 -2.07 -1.52 -1.62
C SER A 20 -2.35 -0.18 -0.92
N GLN A 21 -3.36 0.56 -1.39
CA GLN A 21 -3.78 1.83 -0.77
C GLN A 21 -4.43 1.60 0.59
N ILE A 22 -5.26 0.56 0.72
CA ILE A 22 -5.83 0.17 2.02
C ILE A 22 -4.72 -0.19 3.00
N MET A 23 -3.74 -0.99 2.56
CA MET A 23 -2.61 -1.40 3.39
C MET A 23 -1.69 -0.23 3.75
N ALA A 24 -1.52 0.76 2.85
CA ALA A 24 -0.80 1.99 3.17
C ALA A 24 -1.43 2.72 4.36
N LEU A 25 -2.77 2.83 4.41
CA LEU A 25 -3.46 3.41 5.56
C LEU A 25 -3.28 2.60 6.84
N VAL A 26 -3.31 1.26 6.75
CA VAL A 26 -3.06 0.38 7.91
C VAL A 26 -1.67 0.64 8.48
N PHE A 27 -0.63 0.60 7.64
CA PHE A 27 0.74 0.87 8.08
C PHE A 27 0.92 2.31 8.58
N PHE A 28 0.25 3.28 7.96
CA PHE A 28 0.31 4.67 8.41
C PHE A 28 -0.25 4.83 9.82
N ILE A 29 -1.39 4.21 10.11
CA ILE A 29 -2.00 4.21 11.46
C ILE A 29 -1.07 3.53 12.47
N GLU A 30 -0.36 2.48 12.06
CA GLU A 30 0.64 1.83 12.92
C GLU A 30 1.83 2.73 13.24
N TYR A 31 2.29 3.56 12.28
CA TYR A 31 3.40 4.49 12.49
C TYR A 31 3.02 5.79 13.21
N CYS A 32 1.78 6.25 13.06
CA CYS A 32 1.25 7.42 13.78
C CYS A 32 1.22 7.28 15.32
N LYS A 33 1.75 6.18 15.85
CA LYS A 33 2.04 6.01 17.28
C LYS A 33 3.33 6.72 17.71
N SER A 34 4.05 7.40 16.80
CA SER A 34 5.24 8.22 17.13
C SER A 34 4.84 9.56 17.76
N ASP A 35 5.66 10.08 18.68
CA ASP A 35 5.40 11.34 19.40
C ASP A 35 5.84 12.61 18.63
N SER A 36 6.27 12.45 17.36
CA SER A 36 6.85 13.52 16.55
C SER A 36 6.02 13.82 15.31
N PHE A 37 5.35 14.98 15.29
CA PHE A 37 4.55 15.41 14.15
C PHE A 37 5.37 15.53 12.85
N ALA A 38 6.64 15.95 12.95
CA ALA A 38 7.53 16.06 11.80
C ALA A 38 7.89 14.68 11.23
N GLU A 39 8.07 13.68 12.08
CA GLU A 39 8.33 12.30 11.66
C GLU A 39 7.11 11.71 10.93
N ILE A 40 5.90 11.95 11.47
CA ILE A 40 4.66 11.46 10.87
C ILE A 40 4.50 11.97 9.42
N LEU A 41 4.71 13.27 9.20
CA LEU A 41 4.52 13.88 7.88
C LEU A 41 5.65 13.57 6.88
N PHE A 42 6.91 13.57 7.33
CA PHE A 42 8.05 13.50 6.40
C PHE A 42 8.68 12.11 6.28
N ILE A 43 8.37 11.18 7.18
CA ILE A 43 8.98 9.85 7.21
C ILE A 43 7.89 8.79 7.17
N ASP A 44 7.00 8.79 8.16
CA ASP A 44 6.02 7.70 8.33
C ASP A 44 5.04 7.61 7.17
N THR A 45 4.61 8.76 6.62
CA THR A 45 3.75 8.84 5.43
C THR A 45 4.37 8.11 4.22
N TRP A 46 5.66 8.31 3.96
CA TRP A 46 6.33 7.68 2.81
C TRP A 46 6.65 6.21 3.08
N LEU A 47 7.04 5.87 4.32
CA LEU A 47 7.25 4.48 4.72
C LEU A 47 5.97 3.65 4.63
N SER A 48 4.83 4.22 5.01
CA SER A 48 3.54 3.54 4.91
C SER A 48 3.11 3.31 3.46
N GLU A 49 3.35 4.25 2.55
CA GLU A 49 3.04 4.06 1.12
C GLU A 49 3.89 2.95 0.50
N ILE A 50 5.21 2.95 0.77
CA ILE A 50 6.11 1.92 0.25
C ILE A 50 5.74 0.54 0.79
N LYS A 51 5.45 0.43 2.09
CA LYS A 51 4.99 -0.83 2.68
C LYS A 51 3.58 -1.21 2.24
N GLY A 52 2.71 -0.24 2.00
CA GLY A 52 1.40 -0.44 1.42
C GLY A 52 1.49 -1.07 0.03
N LEU A 53 2.44 -0.63 -0.80
CA LEU A 53 2.72 -1.25 -2.11
C LEU A 53 3.36 -2.64 -2.01
N LEU A 54 4.06 -2.94 -0.92
CA LEU A 54 4.79 -4.20 -0.71
C LEU A 54 4.10 -5.10 0.34
N TRP A 55 2.84 -4.82 0.64
CA TRP A 55 2.11 -5.35 1.78
C TRP A 55 2.11 -6.89 1.85
N ILE A 56 2.12 -7.57 0.72
CA ILE A 56 2.16 -9.05 0.63
C ILE A 56 3.34 -9.64 1.39
N PHE A 57 4.48 -8.95 1.46
CA PHE A 57 5.67 -9.40 2.19
C PHE A 57 5.60 -9.13 3.70
N PHE A 58 4.57 -8.40 4.14
CA PHE A 58 4.38 -7.92 5.50
C PHE A 58 3.03 -8.37 6.10
N ILE A 59 2.28 -9.24 5.42
CA ILE A 59 1.09 -9.90 5.99
C ILE A 59 1.60 -10.90 7.04
N TRP A 60 1.62 -10.49 8.29
CA TRP A 60 1.83 -11.37 9.44
C TRP A 60 1.00 -10.88 10.62
#